data_AF-A0A4Q3S0N0-F1
#
_entry.id   AF-A0A4Q3S0N0-F1
#
_cell.length_a   1.000
_cell.length_b   1.000
_cell.length_c   1.000
_cell.angle_alpha   90.00
_cell.angle_beta   90.00
_cell.angle_gamma   90.00
#
_symmetry.space_group_name_H-M   'P 1'
#
loop_
_entity.id
_entity.type
_entity.pdbx_description
1 polymer ?
#
loop_
_entity_poly.entity_id
_entity_poly.type
_entity_poly.pdbx_seq_one_letter_code
_entity_poly.pdbx_strand_id
1 'polypeptide(L)'
;MSDLEFETRLDRMFAEPPHFADAELFARQVEQRMERGWSLRRLLIGGAGVVAGVVGVAQMMGAGLFLKAAGSEATAQANAVGKAFGEVMSASSSLGALPISPEVLWMTAALGVMAVGFAITRATQEF
;
A
#
# COMPACT_ATOMS: atom_id res chain seq x y z
N MET A 1 52.78 -3.44 21.80
CA MET A 1 51.59 -2.58 21.59
C MET A 1 51.93 -1.34 20.75
N SER A 2 52.89 -1.40 19.83
CA SER A 2 53.30 -0.29 18.96
C SER A 2 52.63 -0.30 17.58
N ASP A 3 51.93 -1.38 17.21
CA ASP A 3 51.34 -1.54 15.87
C ASP A 3 49.97 -0.88 15.71
N LEU A 4 49.20 -0.75 16.80
CA LEU A 4 47.84 -0.18 16.78
C LEU A 4 47.82 1.29 16.34
N GLU A 5 48.83 2.07 16.73
CA GLU A 5 48.95 3.48 16.36
C GLU A 5 49.37 3.67 14.88
N PHE A 6 50.17 2.73 14.37
CA PHE A 6 50.59 2.67 12.98
C PHE A 6 49.43 2.25 12.07
N GLU A 7 48.69 1.21 12.44
CA GLU A 7 47.49 0.78 11.72
C GLU A 7 46.42 1.87 11.69
N THR A 8 46.16 2.56 12.81
CA THR A 8 45.19 3.66 12.86
C THR A 8 45.59 4.83 11.96
N ARG A 9 46.90 5.11 11.81
CA ARG A 9 47.38 6.14 10.87
C ARG A 9 47.27 5.71 9.42
N LEU A 10 47.59 4.46 9.10
CA LEU A 10 47.43 3.89 7.76
C LEU A 10 45.96 3.92 7.34
N ASP A 11 45.08 3.48 8.22
CA ASP A 11 43.64 3.44 7.98
C ASP A 11 43.09 4.85 7.71
N ARG A 12 43.56 5.86 8.46
CA ARG A 12 43.25 7.27 8.17
C ARG A 12 43.80 7.79 6.85
N MET A 13 45.00 7.37 6.47
CA MET A 13 45.67 7.83 5.24
C MET A 13 44.98 7.29 3.98
N PHE A 14 44.34 6.13 4.10
CA PHE A 14 43.57 5.48 3.04
C PHE A 14 42.05 5.52 3.29
N ALA A 15 41.58 6.28 4.28
CA ALA A 15 40.16 6.39 4.63
C ALA A 15 39.36 7.09 3.53
N GLU A 16 40.02 7.97 2.77
CA GLU A 16 39.39 8.67 1.65
C GLU A 16 39.33 7.74 0.44
N PRO A 17 38.14 7.36 -0.04
CA PRO A 17 38.03 6.55 -1.24
C PRO A 17 38.68 7.29 -2.42
N PRO A 18 39.45 6.59 -3.27
CA PRO A 18 40.10 7.23 -4.42
C PRO A 18 39.07 7.90 -5.31
N HIS A 19 39.28 9.19 -5.59
CA HIS A 19 38.39 9.97 -6.44
C HIS A 19 38.57 9.56 -7.90
N PHE A 20 37.67 8.72 -8.41
CA PHE A 20 37.67 8.31 -9.82
C PHE A 20 37.16 9.44 -10.72
N ALA A 21 37.81 9.65 -11.86
CA ALA A 21 37.45 10.71 -12.80
C ALA A 21 36.05 10.55 -13.40
N ASP A 22 35.50 9.33 -13.38
CA ASP A 22 34.18 8.96 -13.90
C ASP A 22 33.13 8.75 -12.80
N ALA A 23 33.44 9.06 -11.54
CA ALA A 23 32.56 8.82 -10.39
C ALA A 23 31.16 9.43 -10.58
N GLU A 24 31.06 10.65 -11.11
CA GLU A 24 29.78 11.29 -11.40
C GLU A 24 28.98 10.58 -12.51
N LEU A 25 29.67 10.10 -13.56
CA LEU A 25 29.03 9.36 -14.66
C LEU A 25 28.52 8.00 -14.18
N PHE A 26 29.30 7.32 -13.35
CA PHE A 26 28.91 6.06 -12.72
C PHE A 26 27.68 6.26 -11.83
N ALA A 27 27.69 7.26 -10.94
CA ALA A 27 26.57 7.56 -10.05
C ALA A 27 25.27 7.82 -10.83
N ARG A 28 25.32 8.66 -11.88
CA ARG A 28 24.15 8.93 -12.72
C ARG A 28 23.61 7.67 -13.41
N GLN A 29 24.47 6.77 -13.88
CA GLN A 29 24.02 5.52 -14.49
C GLN A 29 23.36 4.57 -13.49
N VAL A 30 23.89 4.49 -12.27
CA VAL A 30 23.33 3.67 -11.19
C VAL A 30 21.95 4.21 -10.78
N GLU A 31 21.82 5.51 -10.56
CA GLU A 31 20.55 6.16 -10.26
C GLU A 31 19.50 5.90 -11.35
N GLN A 32 19.86 6.08 -12.62
CA GLN A 32 18.94 5.81 -13.73
C GLN A 32 18.47 4.36 -13.80
N ARG A 33 19.35 3.39 -13.50
CA ARG A 33 18.96 1.97 -13.45
C ARG A 33 18.07 1.66 -12.26
N MET A 34 18.36 2.25 -11.11
CA MET A 34 17.59 2.05 -9.88
C MET A 34 16.18 2.63 -10.00
N GLU A 35 16.05 3.84 -10.54
CA GLU A 35 14.76 4.53 -10.78
C GLU A 35 13.82 3.69 -11.68
N ARG A 36 14.38 3.10 -12.76
CA ARG A 36 13.62 2.25 -13.69
C ARG A 36 13.15 0.95 -13.04
N GLY A 37 14.02 0.29 -12.27
CA GLY A 37 13.66 -0.95 -11.57
C GLY A 37 12.61 -0.71 -10.48
N TRP A 38 12.73 0.39 -9.74
CA TRP A 38 11.82 0.76 -8.68
C TRP A 38 10.44 1.16 -9.20
N SER A 39 10.39 2.05 -10.20
CA SER A 39 9.14 2.51 -10.80
C SER A 39 8.33 1.37 -11.41
N LEU A 40 8.99 0.43 -12.12
CA LEU A 40 8.32 -0.72 -12.73
C LEU A 40 7.71 -1.66 -11.67
N ARG A 41 8.44 -1.98 -10.61
CA ARG A 41 7.91 -2.82 -9.51
C ARG A 41 6.73 -2.16 -8.84
N ARG A 42 6.80 -0.84 -8.58
CA ARG A 42 5.70 -0.09 -7.96
C ARG A 42 4.45 -0.08 -8.84
N LEU A 43 4.61 0.11 -10.15
CA LEU A 43 3.51 0.06 -11.10
C LEU A 43 2.90 -1.34 -11.22
N LEU A 44 3.73 -2.39 -11.26
CA LEU A 44 3.25 -3.77 -11.34
C LEU A 44 2.51 -4.17 -10.07
N ILE A 45 3.06 -3.91 -8.89
CA ILE A 45 2.43 -4.24 -7.61
C ILE A 45 1.16 -3.42 -7.43
N GLY A 46 1.20 -2.11 -7.71
CA GLY A 46 0.03 -1.24 -7.64
C GLY A 46 -1.06 -1.67 -8.63
N GLY A 47 -0.70 -1.93 -9.88
CA GLY A 47 -1.62 -2.38 -10.92
C GLY A 47 -2.23 -3.75 -10.61
N ALA A 48 -1.42 -4.71 -10.15
CA ALA A 48 -1.92 -6.02 -9.72
C ALA A 48 -2.90 -5.91 -8.55
N GLY A 49 -2.62 -5.03 -7.57
CA GLY A 49 -3.53 -4.76 -6.46
C GLY A 49 -4.86 -4.16 -6.92
N VAL A 50 -4.85 -3.21 -7.86
CA VAL A 50 -6.07 -2.63 -8.44
C VAL A 50 -6.89 -3.70 -9.17
N VAL A 51 -6.24 -4.50 -10.03
CA VAL A 51 -6.92 -5.57 -10.78
C VAL A 51 -7.51 -6.60 -9.82
N ALA A 52 -6.73 -7.06 -8.84
CA ALA A 52 -7.20 -8.01 -7.83
C ALA A 52 -8.36 -7.44 -6.99
N GLY A 53 -8.32 -6.15 -6.64
CA GLY A 53 -9.42 -5.48 -5.94
C GLY A 53 -10.70 -5.42 -6.77
N VAL A 54 -10.61 -5.06 -8.05
CA VAL A 54 -11.77 -5.03 -8.97
C VAL A 54 -12.36 -6.43 -9.14
N VAL A 55 -11.52 -7.44 -9.36
CA VAL A 55 -11.96 -8.83 -9.49
C VAL A 55 -12.60 -9.32 -8.19
N GLY A 56 -12.03 -8.99 -7.03
CA GLY A 56 -12.60 -9.35 -5.72
C GLY A 56 -13.97 -8.74 -5.48
N VAL A 57 -14.15 -7.44 -5.78
CA VAL A 57 -15.46 -6.77 -5.69
C VAL A 57 -16.46 -7.39 -6.65
N ALA A 58 -16.05 -7.65 -7.90
CA ALA A 58 -16.92 -8.29 -8.90
C ALA A 58 -17.35 -9.70 -8.46
N GLN A 59 -16.44 -10.47 -7.86
CA GLN A 59 -16.75 -11.78 -7.30
C GLN A 59 -17.70 -11.69 -6.08
N MET A 60 -17.51 -10.73 -5.17
CA MET A 60 -18.44 -10.51 -4.06
C MET A 60 -19.84 -10.13 -4.55
N MET A 61 -19.94 -9.26 -5.57
CA MET A 61 -21.22 -8.89 -6.16
C MET A 61 -21.90 -10.08 -6.86
N GLY A 62 -21.14 -10.87 -7.63
CA GLY A 62 -21.64 -12.08 -8.28
C GLY A 62 -22.05 -13.18 -7.30
N ALA A 63 -21.29 -13.37 -6.23
CA ALA A 63 -21.61 -14.30 -5.15
C ALA A 63 -22.86 -13.84 -4.37
N GLY A 64 -23.02 -12.53 -4.15
CA GLY A 64 -24.22 -11.95 -3.58
C GLY A 64 -25.47 -12.20 -4.41
N LEU A 65 -25.36 -12.23 -5.75
CA LEU A 65 -26.47 -12.59 -6.65
C LEU A 65 -26.82 -14.08 -6.57
N PHE A 66 -25.82 -14.96 -6.44
CA PHE A 66 -26.05 -16.39 -6.20
C PHE A 66 -26.69 -16.67 -4.83
N LEU A 67 -26.24 -15.99 -3.76
CA LEU A 67 -26.87 -16.08 -2.44
C LEU A 67 -28.29 -15.50 -2.42
N LYS A 68 -28.54 -14.41 -3.17
CA LYS A 68 -29.87 -13.80 -3.32
C LYS A 68 -30.85 -14.67 -4.10
N ALA A 69 -30.35 -15.51 -5.02
CA ALA A 69 -31.14 -16.53 -5.69
C ALA A 69 -31.37 -17.79 -4.81
N ALA A 70 -30.51 -18.03 -3.82
CA ALA A 70 -30.52 -19.24 -2.99
C ALA A 70 -31.27 -19.10 -1.64
N GLY A 71 -31.55 -17.91 -1.11
CA GLY A 71 -32.26 -17.82 0.17
C GLY A 71 -32.70 -16.42 0.60
N SER A 72 -33.94 -16.34 1.09
CA SER A 72 -34.65 -15.13 1.53
C SER A 72 -34.01 -14.37 2.70
N GLU A 73 -32.97 -14.90 3.34
CA GLU A 73 -32.30 -14.29 4.51
C GLU A 73 -31.15 -13.34 4.13
N ALA A 74 -30.48 -13.58 2.99
CA ALA A 74 -29.38 -12.73 2.49
C ALA A 74 -29.82 -11.29 2.12
N THR A 75 -31.14 -11.08 1.92
CA THR A 75 -31.71 -9.81 1.48
C THR A 75 -31.66 -8.72 2.56
N ALA A 76 -31.81 -9.09 3.84
CA ALA A 76 -31.79 -8.14 4.95
C ALA A 76 -30.37 -7.59 5.20
N GLN A 77 -29.37 -8.48 5.20
CA GLN A 77 -27.97 -8.11 5.37
C GLN A 77 -27.44 -7.32 4.16
N ALA A 78 -27.79 -7.71 2.94
CA ALA A 78 -27.42 -6.96 1.73
C ALA A 78 -28.01 -5.54 1.72
N ASN A 79 -29.25 -5.37 2.19
CA ASN A 79 -29.87 -4.05 2.32
C ASN A 79 -29.23 -3.20 3.44
N ALA A 80 -28.81 -3.83 4.55
CA ALA A 80 -28.10 -3.14 5.63
C ALA A 80 -26.70 -2.67 5.18
N VAL A 81 -25.96 -3.52 4.47
CA VAL A 81 -24.65 -3.18 3.89
C VAL A 81 -24.79 -2.08 2.84
N GLY A 82 -25.80 -2.16 1.97
CA GLY A 82 -26.07 -1.12 0.97
C GLY A 82 -26.41 0.24 1.58
N LYS A 83 -27.17 0.28 2.68
CA LYS A 83 -27.47 1.52 3.42
C LYS A 83 -26.22 2.10 4.09
N ALA A 84 -25.43 1.26 4.77
CA ALA A 84 -24.18 1.69 5.39
C ALA A 84 -23.18 2.24 4.36
N PHE A 85 -23.09 1.60 3.19
CA PHE A 85 -22.25 2.07 2.09
C PHE A 85 -22.74 3.43 1.54
N GLY A 86 -24.05 3.61 1.38
CA GLY A 86 -24.64 4.88 0.97
C GLY A 86 -24.36 6.03 1.95
N GLU A 87 -24.45 5.77 3.26
CA GLU A 87 -24.12 6.75 4.30
C GLU A 87 -22.63 7.14 4.25
N VAL A 88 -21.73 6.17 4.13
CA VAL A 88 -20.28 6.42 3.98
C VAL A 88 -19.97 7.23 2.72
N MET A 89 -20.64 6.94 1.60
CA MET A 89 -20.43 7.69 0.36
C MET A 89 -20.92 9.14 0.46
N SER A 90 -22.01 9.38 1.20
CA SER A 90 -22.52 10.72 1.48
C SER A 90 -21.66 11.51 2.47
N ALA A 91 -20.99 10.82 3.40
CA ALA A 91 -20.02 11.43 4.32
C ALA A 91 -18.69 11.73 3.60
N SER A 92 -18.29 10.90 2.64
CA SER A 92 -17.11 11.12 1.81
C SER A 92 -17.22 12.40 0.96
N SER A 93 -18.40 12.68 0.38
CA SER A 93 -18.61 13.88 -0.43
C SER A 93 -18.57 15.17 0.37
N SER A 94 -18.88 15.15 1.68
CA SER A 94 -18.74 16.31 2.56
C SER A 94 -17.32 16.52 3.09
N LEU A 95 -16.52 15.45 3.19
CA LEU A 95 -15.10 15.50 3.56
C LEU A 95 -14.20 16.04 2.44
N GLY A 96 -14.63 15.95 1.18
CA GLY A 96 -13.88 16.47 0.02
C GLY A 96 -13.73 18.00 -0.03
N ALA A 97 -14.43 18.75 0.83
CA ALA A 97 -14.35 20.21 0.90
C ALA A 97 -13.23 20.73 1.82
N LEU A 98 -12.54 19.86 2.56
CA LEU A 98 -11.46 20.23 3.47
C LEU A 98 -10.09 20.09 2.78
N PRO A 99 -9.10 20.94 3.10
CA PRO A 99 -7.73 20.74 2.66
C PRO A 99 -7.15 19.52 3.40
N ILE A 100 -7.30 18.33 2.81
CA ILE A 100 -6.81 17.07 3.38
C ILE A 100 -5.30 17.01 3.18
N SER A 101 -4.55 16.99 4.28
CA SER A 101 -3.10 16.75 4.23
C SER A 101 -2.83 15.32 3.75
N PRO A 102 -1.79 15.09 2.92
CA PRO A 102 -1.43 13.76 2.45
C PRO A 102 -1.23 12.73 3.57
N GLU A 103 -0.82 13.17 4.79
CA GLU A 103 -0.67 12.26 5.91
C GLU A 103 -2.00 11.68 6.41
N VAL A 104 -3.05 12.49 6.40
CA VAL A 104 -4.39 12.06 6.84
C VAL A 104 -4.96 11.04 5.87
N LEU A 105 -4.61 11.13 4.59
CA LEU A 105 -5.15 10.27 3.53
C LEU A 105 -4.63 8.82 3.64
N TRP A 106 -3.34 8.62 3.94
CA TRP A 106 -2.82 7.26 4.13
C TRP A 106 -3.22 6.67 5.50
N MET A 107 -3.32 7.50 6.54
CA MET A 107 -3.80 7.07 7.87
C MET A 107 -5.26 6.60 7.82
N THR A 108 -6.14 7.36 7.16
CA THR A 108 -7.54 6.98 6.98
C THR A 108 -7.69 5.74 6.11
N ALA A 109 -6.88 5.61 5.05
CA ALA A 109 -6.84 4.40 4.24
C ALA A 109 -6.40 3.16 5.06
N ALA A 110 -5.34 3.27 5.86
CA ALA A 110 -4.86 2.19 6.72
C ALA A 110 -5.92 1.77 7.75
N LEU A 111 -6.61 2.75 8.34
CA LEU A 111 -7.69 2.52 9.30
C LEU A 111 -8.90 1.87 8.64
N GLY A 112 -9.23 2.24 7.39
CA GLY A 112 -10.25 1.60 6.58
C GLY A 112 -9.94 0.12 6.29
N VAL A 113 -8.70 -0.20 5.93
CA VAL A 113 -8.25 -1.59 5.72
C VAL A 113 -8.38 -2.41 7.00
N MET A 114 -7.98 -1.85 8.15
CA MET A 114 -8.14 -2.51 9.45
C MET A 114 -9.62 -2.75 9.81
N ALA A 115 -10.48 -1.76 9.57
CA ALA A 115 -11.91 -1.89 9.82
C ALA A 115 -12.56 -3.00 8.96
N VAL A 116 -12.18 -3.10 7.69
CA VAL A 116 -12.62 -4.18 6.80
C VAL A 116 -12.09 -5.53 7.28
N GLY A 117 -10.83 -5.62 7.68
CA GLY A 117 -10.25 -6.83 8.26
C GLY A 117 -11.03 -7.30 9.49
N PHE A 118 -11.34 -6.40 10.41
CA PHE A 118 -12.13 -6.70 11.60
C PHE A 118 -13.56 -7.14 11.26
N ALA A 119 -14.21 -6.49 10.29
CA ALA A 119 -15.54 -6.86 9.84
C ALA A 119 -15.57 -8.29 9.25
N ILE A 120 -14.53 -8.67 8.49
CA ILE A 120 -14.38 -10.03 7.97
C ILE A 120 -14.17 -11.03 9.11
N THR A 121 -13.26 -10.74 10.05
CA THR A 121 -13.03 -11.61 11.22
C THR A 121 -14.30 -11.81 12.04
N ARG A 122 -15.06 -10.74 12.27
CA ARG A 122 -16.33 -10.79 12.98
C ARG A 122 -17.36 -11.62 12.22
N ALA A 123 -17.50 -11.41 10.90
CA ALA A 123 -18.42 -12.19 10.09
C ALA A 123 -18.11 -13.70 10.15
N THR A 124 -16.84 -14.10 10.19
CA THR A 124 -16.45 -15.51 10.33
C THR A 124 -16.70 -16.12 11.71
N GLN A 125 -16.85 -15.32 12.77
CA GLN A 125 -17.17 -15.81 14.12
C GLN A 125 -18.68 -15.97 14.35
N GLU A 126 -19.49 -15.28 13.54
CA GLU A 126 -20.95 -15.35 13.61
C GLU A 126 -21.54 -16.52 12.77
N PHE A 127 -20.70 -17.25 12.02
CA PHE A 127 -21.01 -18.52 11.32
C PHE A 127 -20.40 -19.73 12.05
#